data_AF-A0A1I2QDB3-F1
#
_entry.id   AF-A0A1I2QDB3-F1
#
_cell.length_a   1.000
_cell.length_b   1.000
_cell.length_c   1.000
_cell.angle_alpha   90.00
_cell.angle_beta   90.00
_cell.angle_gamma   90.00
#
_symmetry.space_group_name_H-M   'P 1'
#
loop_
_entity.id
_entity.type
_entity.pdbx_description
1 polymer ?
#
loop_
_entity_poly.entity_id
_entity_poly.type
_entity_poly.pdbx_seq_one_letter_code
_entity_poly.pdbx_strand_id
1 'polypeptide(L)'
;MSPEMLLRCAESFLNLIDTKYIIHIGRSGKLIKIQLTFDKEDAHHLMGLHYLSDRYDPRNRAKIFKDILHSPEYLKKLSSSVHWTPYLENRVICTSFLSEIIENNRTVIRYNPKRHHFHSKISAEYLLSCKNDYLQTQEL
;
A
#
# COMPACT_ATOMS: atom_id res chain seq x y z
N MET A 1 13.49 2.32 14.21
CA MET A 1 12.03 2.13 14.11
C MET A 1 11.41 2.03 15.51
N SER A 2 10.29 2.72 15.76
CA SER A 2 9.54 2.61 17.04
C SER A 2 8.65 1.36 17.05
N PRO A 3 8.59 0.60 18.17
CA PRO A 3 7.65 -0.50 18.35
C PRO A 3 6.18 -0.10 18.14
N GLU A 4 5.80 1.08 18.63
CA GLU A 4 4.44 1.63 18.54
C GLU A 4 4.02 1.86 17.08
N MET A 5 4.95 2.30 16.22
CA MET A 5 4.69 2.48 14.80
C MET A 5 4.54 1.16 14.05
N LEU A 6 5.30 0.12 14.43
CA LEU A 6 5.14 -1.23 13.86
C LEU A 6 3.77 -1.81 14.21
N LEU A 7 3.35 -1.68 15.48
CA LEU A 7 2.04 -2.12 15.94
C LEU A 7 0.92 -1.38 15.21
N ARG A 8 0.97 -0.04 15.19
CA ARG A 8 -0.02 0.79 14.46
C ARG A 8 -0.13 0.39 12.99
N CYS A 9 1.00 0.14 12.34
CA CYS A 9 1.02 -0.30 10.96
C CYS A 9 0.31 -1.65 10.78
N ALA A 10 0.57 -2.63 11.67
CA ALA A 10 -0.07 -3.93 11.62
C ALA A 10 -1.59 -3.85 11.91
N GLU A 11 -2.00 -3.02 12.86
CA GLU A 11 -3.41 -2.75 13.16
C GLU A 11 -4.13 -2.12 11.96
N SER A 12 -3.52 -1.11 11.32
CA SER A 12 -4.06 -0.51 10.10
C SER A 12 -4.16 -1.53 8.95
N PHE A 13 -3.20 -2.45 8.86
CA PHE A 13 -3.19 -3.51 7.85
C PHE A 13 -4.35 -4.51 8.02
N LEU A 14 -4.91 -4.68 9.23
CA LEU A 14 -6.10 -5.53 9.43
C LEU A 14 -7.29 -5.02 8.62
N ASN A 15 -7.46 -3.71 8.49
CA ASN A 15 -8.54 -3.11 7.67
C ASN A 15 -8.40 -3.47 6.18
N LEU A 16 -7.18 -3.61 5.69
CA LEU A 16 -6.90 -4.01 4.31
C LEU A 16 -7.24 -5.47 4.04
N ILE A 17 -6.97 -6.36 5.01
CA ILE A 17 -7.19 -7.81 4.85
C ILE A 17 -8.68 -8.13 4.73
N ASP A 18 -9.54 -7.42 5.46
CA ASP A 18 -10.99 -7.63 5.44
C ASP A 18 -11.68 -6.92 4.27
N THR A 19 -10.92 -6.20 3.43
CA THR A 19 -11.47 -5.38 2.36
C THR A 19 -11.00 -5.85 0.98
N LYS A 20 -11.97 -6.03 0.09
CA LYS A 20 -11.73 -6.32 -1.33
C LYS A 20 -11.89 -5.05 -2.15
N TYR A 21 -10.79 -4.53 -2.68
CA TYR A 21 -10.81 -3.34 -3.53
C TYR A 21 -10.97 -3.73 -5.00
N ILE A 22 -11.92 -3.09 -5.67
CA ILE A 22 -12.15 -3.22 -7.12
C ILE A 22 -11.83 -1.88 -7.75
N ILE A 23 -10.76 -1.84 -8.54
CA ILE A 23 -10.34 -0.65 -9.26
C ILE A 23 -10.73 -0.82 -10.73
N HIS A 24 -11.58 0.06 -11.23
CA HIS A 24 -11.95 0.12 -12.63
C HIS A 24 -11.08 1.15 -13.35
N ILE A 25 -10.38 0.71 -14.40
CA ILE A 25 -9.48 1.55 -15.19
C ILE A 25 -9.93 1.55 -16.64
N GLY A 26 -10.27 2.72 -17.17
CA GLY A 26 -10.51 2.92 -18.59
C GLY A 26 -9.20 3.14 -19.35
N ARG A 27 -8.91 2.33 -20.36
CA ARG A 27 -7.81 2.57 -21.30
C ARG A 27 -8.22 2.18 -22.72
N SER A 28 -8.04 3.11 -23.67
CA SER A 28 -8.31 2.89 -25.11
C SER A 28 -9.72 2.34 -25.39
N GLY A 29 -10.73 2.94 -24.75
CA GLY A 29 -12.14 2.52 -24.89
C GLY A 29 -12.51 1.20 -24.21
N LYS A 30 -11.57 0.56 -23.50
CA LYS A 30 -11.81 -0.67 -22.74
C LYS A 30 -11.82 -0.38 -21.25
N LEU A 31 -12.78 -0.95 -20.54
CA LEU A 31 -12.82 -0.96 -19.09
C LEU A 31 -12.11 -2.23 -18.58
N ILE A 32 -11.05 -2.04 -17.80
CA ILE A 32 -10.29 -3.11 -17.16
C ILE A 32 -10.60 -3.09 -15.67
N LYS A 33 -10.81 -4.28 -15.08
CA LYS A 33 -11.03 -4.45 -13.65
C LYS A 33 -9.76 -5.00 -13.01
N ILE A 34 -9.22 -4.29 -12.03
CA ILE A 34 -8.16 -4.77 -11.15
C ILE A 34 -8.79 -5.08 -9.80
N GLN A 35 -8.55 -6.30 -9.30
CA GLN A 35 -8.96 -6.71 -7.97
C GLN A 35 -7.72 -6.71 -7.07
N LEU A 36 -7.79 -5.98 -5.96
CA LEU A 36 -6.74 -5.94 -4.96
C LEU A 36 -7.28 -6.52 -3.65
N THR A 37 -6.55 -7.51 -3.13
CA THR A 37 -6.82 -8.20 -1.86
C THR A 37 -5.50 -8.31 -1.11
N PHE A 38 -5.57 -8.34 0.22
CA PHE A 38 -4.39 -8.40 1.07
C PHE A 38 -4.43 -9.64 1.95
N ASP A 39 -3.27 -10.26 2.17
CA ASP A 39 -3.11 -11.38 3.08
C ASP A 39 -2.11 -11.03 4.19
N LYS A 40 -2.31 -11.60 5.37
CA LYS A 40 -1.39 -11.50 6.52
C LYS A 40 0.01 -11.96 6.15
N GLU A 41 0.11 -12.97 5.29
CA GLU A 41 1.38 -13.49 4.79
C GLU A 41 2.14 -12.49 3.94
N ASP A 42 1.50 -11.47 3.35
CA ASP A 42 2.16 -10.47 2.49
C ASP A 42 2.50 -9.17 3.24
N ALA A 43 1.98 -8.98 4.46
CA ALA A 43 2.19 -7.76 5.25
C ALA A 43 3.67 -7.41 5.42
N HIS A 44 4.49 -8.42 5.71
CA HIS A 44 5.93 -8.26 5.92
C HIS A 44 6.66 -7.73 4.68
N HIS A 45 6.18 -8.04 3.46
CA HIS A 45 6.76 -7.50 2.22
C HIS A 45 6.42 -6.03 2.02
N LEU A 46 5.18 -5.63 2.32
CA LEU A 46 4.73 -4.24 2.19
C LEU A 46 5.44 -3.33 3.20
N MET A 47 5.52 -3.79 4.45
CA MET A 47 6.27 -3.16 5.54
C MET A 47 7.79 -3.19 5.32
N GLY A 48 8.31 -4.02 4.41
CA GLY A 48 9.74 -4.14 4.12
C GLY A 48 10.55 -4.92 5.16
N LEU A 49 9.89 -5.76 5.97
CA LEU A 49 10.53 -6.51 7.04
C LEU A 49 11.45 -7.62 6.52
N HIS A 50 11.25 -8.10 5.28
CA HIS A 50 12.12 -9.11 4.67
C HIS A 50 13.54 -8.62 4.41
N TYR A 51 13.80 -7.31 4.50
CA TYR A 51 15.14 -6.74 4.43
C TYR A 51 15.89 -6.77 5.77
N LEU A 52 15.22 -7.10 6.88
CA LEU A 52 15.83 -7.17 8.21
C LEU A 52 16.46 -8.54 8.43
N SER A 53 17.55 -8.82 7.71
CA SER A 53 18.20 -10.15 7.67
C SER A 53 18.61 -10.72 9.02
N ASP A 54 18.79 -9.88 10.04
CA ASP A 54 19.15 -10.28 11.40
C ASP A 54 17.95 -10.70 12.26
N ARG A 55 16.72 -10.29 11.91
CA ARG A 55 15.50 -10.54 12.69
C ARG A 55 14.39 -11.27 11.95
N TYR A 56 14.45 -11.33 10.62
CA TYR A 56 13.42 -11.89 9.76
C TYR A 56 13.59 -13.40 9.57
N ASP A 57 12.53 -14.19 9.80
CA ASP A 57 12.48 -15.62 9.49
C ASP A 57 11.44 -15.90 8.39
N PRO A 58 11.86 -16.15 7.13
CA PRO A 58 10.94 -16.34 6.02
C PRO A 58 10.05 -17.58 6.15
N ARG A 59 10.38 -18.51 7.05
CA ARG A 59 9.70 -19.81 7.16
C ARG A 59 8.32 -19.72 7.79
N ASN A 60 7.96 -18.59 8.43
CA ASN A 60 6.67 -18.47 9.11
C ASN A 60 6.05 -17.06 8.97
N ARG A 61 5.71 -16.69 7.73
CA ARG A 61 5.21 -15.35 7.35
C ARG A 61 3.95 -14.93 8.09
N ALA A 62 2.96 -15.82 8.21
CA ALA A 62 1.73 -15.55 8.98
C ALA A 62 2.02 -15.31 10.47
N LYS A 63 2.99 -16.05 11.04
CA LYS A 63 3.40 -15.89 12.44
C LYS A 63 4.07 -14.54 12.67
N ILE A 64 4.86 -14.02 11.73
CA ILE A 64 5.46 -12.68 11.86
C ILE A 64 4.38 -11.63 12.10
N PHE A 65 3.33 -11.62 11.28
CA PHE A 65 2.24 -10.65 11.43
C PHE A 65 1.52 -10.81 12.78
N LYS A 66 1.25 -12.05 13.18
CA LYS A 66 0.63 -12.35 14.49
C LYS A 66 1.51 -11.92 15.66
N ASP A 67 2.82 -12.16 15.58
CA ASP A 67 3.78 -11.82 16.64
C ASP A 67 3.93 -10.29 16.77
N ILE A 68 3.87 -9.54 15.66
CA ILE A 68 3.83 -8.07 15.69
C ILE A 68 2.60 -7.56 16.43
N LEU A 69 1.43 -8.19 16.24
CA LEU A 69 0.19 -7.78 16.89
C LEU A 69 0.12 -8.15 18.39
N HIS A 70 0.76 -9.26 18.79
CA HIS A 70 0.47 -9.88 20.09
C HIS A 70 1.68 -10.15 20.98
N SER A 71 2.92 -10.01 20.50
CA SER A 71 4.13 -10.20 21.31
C SER A 71 4.92 -8.90 21.43
N PRO A 72 4.82 -8.20 22.59
CA PRO A 72 5.66 -7.04 22.89
C PRO A 72 7.16 -7.34 22.81
N GLU A 73 7.57 -8.55 23.18
CA GLU A 73 8.96 -9.00 23.11
C GLU A 73 9.43 -9.12 21.66
N TYR A 74 8.58 -9.67 20.78
CA TYR A 74 8.87 -9.75 19.36
C TYR A 74 8.95 -8.36 18.72
N LEU A 75 8.01 -7.47 19.04
CA LEU A 75 8.03 -6.07 18.60
C LEU A 75 9.34 -5.37 18.99
N LYS A 76 9.77 -5.50 20.26
CA LYS A 76 11.03 -4.93 20.75
C LYS A 76 12.26 -5.54 20.07
N LYS A 77 12.24 -6.85 19.80
CA LYS A 77 13.29 -7.55 19.06
C LYS A 77 13.37 -7.07 17.61
N LEU A 78 12.24 -6.90 16.95
CA LEU A 78 12.17 -6.45 15.56
C LEU A 78 12.59 -4.98 15.42
N SER A 79 12.13 -4.11 16.33
CA SER A 79 12.45 -2.68 16.35
C SER A 79 13.93 -2.41 16.59
N SER A 80 14.64 -3.35 17.23
CA SER A 80 16.10 -3.28 17.51
C SER A 80 16.98 -3.93 16.45
N SER A 81 16.44 -4.23 15.27
CA SER A 81 17.27 -4.63 14.12
C SER A 81 18.29 -3.54 13.76
N VAL A 82 19.52 -3.94 13.46
CA VAL A 82 20.57 -3.03 12.98
C VAL A 82 20.39 -2.63 11.50
N HIS A 83 19.50 -3.33 10.78
CA HIS A 83 19.26 -3.12 9.35
C HIS A 83 18.11 -2.14 9.07
N TRP A 84 17.55 -1.49 10.10
CA TRP A 84 16.62 -0.39 9.88
C TRP A 84 17.31 0.74 9.13
N THR A 85 16.71 1.15 8.01
CA THR A 85 17.15 2.30 7.22
C THR A 85 16.00 3.29 7.11
N PRO A 86 16.26 4.60 6.90
CA PRO A 86 15.21 5.59 6.70
C PRO A 86 14.21 5.20 5.58
N TYR A 87 14.68 4.48 4.57
CA TYR A 87 13.83 3.93 3.53
C TYR A 87 12.82 2.90 4.07
N LEU A 88 13.26 1.92 4.85
CA LEU A 88 12.38 0.92 5.45
C LEU A 88 11.43 1.56 6.48
N GLU A 89 11.89 2.57 7.22
CA GLU A 89 11.04 3.27 8.16
C GLU A 89 9.89 4.00 7.44
N ASN A 90 10.20 4.71 6.35
CA ASN A 90 9.19 5.34 5.50
C ASN A 90 8.21 4.32 4.91
N ARG A 91 8.66 3.11 4.55
CA ARG A 91 7.77 2.06 4.06
C ARG A 91 6.76 1.61 5.11
N VAL A 92 7.17 1.43 6.36
CA VAL A 92 6.25 1.11 7.47
C VAL A 92 5.25 2.24 7.66
N ILE A 93 5.72 3.49 7.67
CA ILE A 93 4.84 4.66 7.79
C ILE A 93 3.82 4.70 6.64
N CYS A 94 4.27 4.62 5.39
CA CYS A 94 3.37 4.61 4.23
C CYS A 94 2.37 3.46 4.28
N THR A 95 2.80 2.26 4.71
CA THR A 95 1.90 1.10 4.84
C THR A 95 0.83 1.34 5.91
N SER A 96 1.16 2.04 6.99
CA SER A 96 0.17 2.40 8.03
C SER A 96 -0.95 3.32 7.54
N PHE A 97 -0.73 4.05 6.44
CA PHE A 97 -1.73 4.91 5.79
C PHE A 97 -2.31 4.29 4.52
N LEU A 98 -1.97 3.03 4.17
CA LEU A 98 -2.31 2.48 2.86
C LEU A 98 -3.82 2.32 2.64
N SER A 99 -4.57 1.89 3.65
CA SER A 99 -6.05 1.86 3.61
C SER A 99 -6.63 3.23 3.31
N GLU A 100 -6.22 4.22 4.09
CA GLU A 100 -6.61 5.62 3.91
C GLU A 100 -6.26 6.14 2.50
N ILE A 101 -5.08 5.83 1.98
CA ILE A 101 -4.64 6.24 0.64
C ILE A 101 -5.55 5.65 -0.45
N ILE A 102 -5.94 4.38 -0.32
CA ILE A 102 -6.81 3.71 -1.29
C ILE A 102 -8.24 4.26 -1.18
N GLU A 103 -8.72 4.51 0.03
CA GLU A 103 -10.12 4.85 0.31
C GLU A 103 -10.46 6.33 0.12
N ASN A 104 -9.51 7.23 0.40
CA ASN A 104 -9.78 8.66 0.38
C ASN A 104 -10.10 9.22 -1.01
N ASN A 105 -10.01 8.44 -2.10
CA ASN A 105 -10.29 8.84 -3.48
C ASN A 105 -9.59 10.14 -3.93
N ARG A 106 -8.62 10.64 -3.15
CA ARG A 106 -7.80 11.83 -3.42
C ARG A 106 -6.51 11.41 -4.13
N THR A 107 -6.65 10.69 -5.23
CA THR A 107 -5.50 10.17 -5.97
C THR A 107 -4.88 11.28 -6.81
N VAL A 108 -3.63 11.65 -6.52
CA VAL A 108 -2.82 12.51 -7.39
C VAL A 108 -2.10 11.62 -8.41
N ILE A 109 -2.56 11.61 -9.66
CA ILE A 109 -1.91 10.87 -10.74
C ILE A 109 -0.79 11.73 -11.30
N ARG A 110 0.47 11.31 -11.09
CA ARG A 110 1.63 12.00 -11.66
C ARG A 110 1.94 11.46 -13.04
N TYR A 111 2.04 12.35 -14.02
CA TYR A 111 2.47 11.97 -15.36
C TYR A 111 4.00 11.77 -15.39
N ASN A 112 4.46 10.66 -15.95
CA ASN A 112 5.88 10.41 -16.18
C ASN A 112 6.22 10.59 -17.66
N PRO A 113 6.69 11.78 -18.09
CA PRO A 113 7.00 12.05 -19.48
C PRO A 113 8.11 11.14 -20.02
N LYS A 114 9.02 10.65 -19.17
CA LYS A 114 10.12 9.75 -19.56
C LYS A 114 9.66 8.31 -19.86
N ARG A 115 8.41 7.94 -19.60
CA ARG A 115 7.86 6.61 -19.95
C ARG A 115 6.75 6.68 -21.01
N HIS A 116 6.22 7.87 -21.29
CA HIS A 116 5.04 8.07 -22.14
C HIS A 116 5.20 9.14 -23.23
N HIS A 117 6.43 9.54 -23.53
CA HIS A 117 6.80 10.52 -24.57
C HIS A 117 6.17 10.29 -25.96
N PHE A 118 5.77 9.07 -26.31
CA PHE A 118 5.24 8.75 -27.65
C PHE A 118 3.72 8.96 -27.80
N HIS A 119 2.96 9.01 -26.71
CA HIS A 119 1.49 8.95 -26.77
C HIS A 119 0.76 10.18 -26.24
N SER A 120 1.48 11.16 -25.67
CA SER A 120 0.91 12.44 -25.26
C SER A 120 1.83 13.58 -25.64
N LYS A 121 1.31 14.53 -26.43
CA LYS A 121 1.97 15.82 -26.73
C LYS A 121 1.75 16.87 -25.63
N ILE A 122 0.97 16.52 -24.60
CA ILE A 122 0.62 17.44 -23.51
C ILE A 122 1.73 17.39 -22.46
N SER A 123 2.34 18.55 -22.21
CA SER A 123 3.27 18.74 -21.09
C SER A 123 2.46 19.01 -19.83
N ALA A 124 2.55 18.13 -18.83
CA ALA A 124 1.87 18.28 -17.56
C ALA A 124 2.68 17.63 -16.44
N GLU A 125 2.73 18.27 -15.27
CA GLU A 125 3.35 17.68 -14.06
C GLU A 125 2.37 16.75 -13.33
N TYR A 126 1.07 16.97 -13.50
CA TYR A 126 -0.03 16.23 -12.88
C TYR A 126 -1.11 15.91 -13.90
N LEU A 127 -1.72 14.73 -13.77
CA LEU A 127 -2.91 14.33 -14.50
C LEU A 127 -4.10 14.51 -13.54
N LEU A 128 -4.89 15.56 -13.75
CA LEU A 128 -6.11 15.78 -12.98
C LEU A 128 -7.23 14.95 -13.60
N SER A 129 -7.80 14.04 -12.82
CA SER A 129 -9.04 13.35 -13.16
C SER A 129 -10.17 14.03 -12.39
N CYS A 130 -11.02 14.78 -13.07
CA CYS A 130 -12.30 15.19 -12.48
C CYS A 130 -13.21 13.96 -12.36
N LYS A 131 -13.95 13.82 -11.26
CA LYS A 131 -15.14 12.98 -11.27
C LYS A 131 -16.11 13.63 -12.25
N ASN A 132 -16.36 12.99 -13.38
CA ASN A 132 -17.53 13.30 -14.17
C ASN A 132 -18.73 12.71 -13.41
N ASP A 133 -19.44 13.55 -12.66
CA ASP A 133 -20.76 13.19 -12.11
C ASP A 133 -21.84 13.10 -13.21
N TYR A 134 -21.45 13.21 -14.48
CA TYR A 134 -22.33 13.09 -15.66
C TYR A 134 -22.45 11.65 -16.15
N LEU A 135 -23.01 10.75 -15.35
CA LEU A 135 -23.74 9.55 -15.82
C LEU A 135 -24.88 9.17 -14.86
N GLN A 136 -25.56 10.17 -14.27
CA GLN A 136 -26.97 10.04 -13.91
C GLN A 136 -27.80 10.81 -14.94
N THR A 137 -27.89 10.27 -16.15
CA THR A 137 -29.04 10.54 -17.02
C THR A 137 -29.16 9.41 -18.03
N GLN A 138 -30.39 8.89 -18.08
CA GLN A 138 -30.94 7.91 -19.03
C GLN A 138 -30.76 6.44 -18.62
N GLU A 139 -31.74 5.93 -17.87
CA GLU A 139 -32.84 5.17 -18.49
C GLU A 139 -34.14 5.36 -17.69
N LEU A 140 -35.24 5.34 -18.43
CA LEU A 140 -36.64 5.52 -18.04
C LEU A 140 -37.17 4.35 -17.19
#